data_AF-A0A0K9X831-F1
#
_entry.id   AF-A0A0K9X831-F1
#
_cell.length_a   1.000
_cell.length_b   1.000
_cell.length_c   1.000
_cell.angle_alpha   90.00
_cell.angle_beta   90.00
_cell.angle_gamma   90.00
#
_symmetry.space_group_name_H-M   'P 1'
#
loop_
_entity.id
_entity.type
_entity.pdbx_description
1 polymer ?
#
loop_
_entity_poly.entity_id
_entity_poly.type
_entity_poly.pdbx_seq_one_letter_code
_entity_poly.pdbx_strand_id
1 'polypeptide(L)'
;MRFPPPSAWSPRARISAVCALPVLALLGTAAFAPLPFSIARPGSTVNVLGDHQGKPVISVSGAETRRTSGQLRMSSIIATGPRADVGLADVASDWFRTDRAVMPRDSVFPPGKSDKETEEHNIAEMTKSQDSATRAALAYLHRSPKDVKVTLRLADIGGPSAGLMFALGIVDKLDGDGRGGDLTGGRTIGGTGTIEPDGTVGPVGGVPLKVQAEGRDGAAVFLVPKAQCEEAKGEAPEGMRLIPVVGLRDAVASLKALSSGGRVPAC
;
A
#
# COMPACT_ATOMS: atom_id res chain seq x y z
N MET A 1 -60.68 25.73 -40.10
CA MET A 1 -59.46 24.89 -40.18
C MET A 1 -59.60 23.74 -39.18
N ARG A 2 -59.68 22.49 -39.63
CA ARG A 2 -59.63 21.30 -38.77
C ARG A 2 -58.21 20.73 -38.86
N PHE A 3 -57.50 20.68 -37.74
CA PHE A 3 -56.21 20.00 -37.65
C PHE A 3 -56.41 18.50 -37.89
N PRO A 4 -55.55 17.83 -38.68
CA PRO A 4 -55.61 16.38 -38.83
C PRO A 4 -55.32 15.70 -37.48
N PRO A 5 -55.97 14.57 -37.16
CA PRO A 5 -55.71 13.85 -35.92
C PRO A 5 -54.25 13.33 -35.90
N PRO A 6 -53.60 13.28 -34.73
CA PRO A 6 -52.23 12.78 -34.63
C PRO A 6 -52.16 11.36 -35.20
N SER A 7 -51.19 11.12 -36.08
CA SER A 7 -51.01 9.85 -36.78
C SER A 7 -50.91 8.70 -35.76
N ALA A 8 -51.88 7.79 -35.77
CA ALA A 8 -51.85 6.60 -34.94
C ALA A 8 -50.66 5.72 -35.38
N TRP A 9 -49.77 5.39 -34.45
CA TRP A 9 -48.57 4.61 -34.73
C TRP A 9 -48.91 3.28 -35.42
N SER A 10 -48.08 2.87 -36.38
CA SER A 10 -48.24 1.59 -37.08
C SER A 10 -48.14 0.40 -36.11
N PRO A 11 -48.80 -0.73 -36.38
CA PRO A 11 -48.75 -1.91 -35.51
C PRO A 11 -47.32 -2.38 -35.22
N ARG A 12 -46.43 -2.27 -36.22
CA ARG A 12 -45.00 -2.58 -36.08
C ARG A 12 -44.29 -1.62 -35.13
N ALA A 13 -44.56 -0.31 -35.23
CA ALA A 13 -44.00 0.68 -34.32
C ALA A 13 -44.49 0.50 -32.87
N ARG A 14 -45.75 0.09 -32.67
CA ARG A 14 -46.28 -0.23 -31.33
C ARG A 14 -45.62 -1.46 -30.72
N ILE A 15 -45.44 -2.53 -31.51
CA ILE A 15 -44.74 -3.74 -31.06
C ILE A 15 -43.28 -3.43 -30.72
N SER A 16 -42.57 -2.69 -31.59
CA SER A 16 -41.20 -2.26 -31.31
C SER A 16 -41.09 -1.38 -30.06
N ALA A 17 -42.02 -0.45 -29.84
CA ALA A 17 -42.05 0.37 -28.62
C ALA A 17 -42.32 -0.46 -27.36
N VAL A 18 -43.26 -1.42 -27.42
CA VAL A 18 -43.58 -2.34 -26.31
C VAL A 18 -42.42 -3.28 -26.00
N CYS A 19 -41.63 -3.70 -27.00
CA CYS A 19 -40.43 -4.50 -26.77
C CYS A 19 -39.21 -3.67 -26.33
N ALA A 20 -39.09 -2.42 -26.78
CA ALA A 20 -37.99 -1.53 -26.42
C ALA A 20 -38.11 -1.00 -24.99
N LEU A 21 -39.32 -0.73 -24.51
CA LEU A 21 -39.58 -0.24 -23.14
C LEU A 21 -38.99 -1.13 -22.03
N PRO A 22 -39.23 -2.46 -21.98
CA PRO A 22 -38.65 -3.31 -20.94
C PRO A 22 -37.12 -3.41 -21.07
N VAL A 23 -36.57 -3.39 -22.28
CA VAL A 23 -35.11 -3.39 -22.49
C VAL A 23 -34.49 -2.09 -21.99
N LEU A 24 -35.09 -0.93 -22.31
CA LEU A 24 -34.65 0.38 -21.83
C LEU A 24 -34.82 0.51 -20.31
N ALA A 25 -35.90 -0.03 -19.75
CA ALA A 25 -36.11 -0.07 -18.31
C ALA A 25 -35.04 -0.94 -17.62
N LEU A 26 -34.69 -2.09 -18.20
CA LEU A 26 -33.69 -3.01 -17.66
C LEU A 26 -32.25 -2.46 -17.79
N LEU A 27 -31.95 -1.77 -18.89
CA LEU A 27 -30.70 -1.01 -19.04
C LEU A 27 -30.63 0.16 -18.06
N GLY A 28 -31.75 0.87 -17.87
CA GLY A 28 -31.89 1.94 -16.90
C GLY A 28 -31.63 1.44 -15.48
N THR A 29 -32.28 0.36 -15.05
CA THR A 29 -32.07 -0.20 -13.71
C THR A 29 -30.66 -0.77 -13.53
N ALA A 30 -30.11 -1.44 -14.55
CA ALA A 30 -28.73 -1.94 -14.51
C ALA A 30 -27.69 -0.82 -14.38
N ALA A 31 -27.93 0.35 -14.99
CA ALA A 31 -27.05 1.51 -14.89
C ALA A 31 -26.96 2.10 -13.46
N PHE A 32 -27.98 1.87 -12.62
CA PHE A 32 -28.00 2.29 -11.22
C PHE A 32 -27.70 1.17 -10.22
N ALA A 33 -27.49 -0.06 -10.70
CA ALA A 33 -27.12 -1.18 -9.83
C ALA A 33 -25.66 -1.03 -9.36
N PRO A 34 -25.36 -1.32 -8.08
CA PRO A 34 -23.99 -1.28 -7.59
C PRO A 34 -23.15 -2.35 -8.28
N LEU A 35 -21.98 -1.94 -8.77
CA LEU A 35 -21.05 -2.83 -9.45
C LEU A 35 -20.20 -3.62 -8.45
N PRO A 36 -19.72 -4.83 -8.80
CA PRO A 36 -18.88 -5.67 -7.95
C PRO A 36 -17.41 -5.20 -7.92
N PHE A 37 -17.16 -3.89 -7.81
CA PHE A 37 -15.83 -3.29 -7.75
C PHE A 37 -15.60 -2.57 -6.42
N SER A 38 -14.35 -2.54 -5.99
CA SER A 38 -13.83 -1.71 -4.91
C SER A 38 -12.86 -0.69 -5.50
N ILE A 39 -12.88 0.53 -4.99
CA ILE A 39 -11.97 1.61 -5.35
C ILE A 39 -10.92 1.74 -4.25
N ALA A 40 -9.65 1.58 -4.61
CA ALA A 40 -8.51 1.82 -3.73
C ALA A 40 -7.88 3.19 -3.99
N ARG A 41 -7.38 3.83 -2.93
CA ARG A 41 -6.72 5.15 -2.96
C ARG A 41 -5.50 5.21 -2.02
N PRO A 42 -4.57 6.18 -2.21
CA PRO A 42 -3.45 6.37 -1.31
C PRO A 42 -3.91 6.58 0.15
N GLY A 43 -3.34 5.81 1.07
CA GLY A 43 -3.67 5.85 2.49
C GLY A 43 -2.78 6.80 3.30
N SER A 44 -2.73 6.56 4.60
CA SER A 44 -1.83 7.26 5.53
C SER A 44 -0.41 6.68 5.45
N THR A 45 0.57 7.52 5.76
CA THR A 45 1.97 7.10 5.92
C THR A 45 2.39 7.24 7.38
N VAL A 46 3.22 6.32 7.86
CA VAL A 46 3.66 6.25 9.26
C VAL A 46 5.17 6.09 9.33
N ASN A 47 5.84 6.93 10.12
CA ASN A 47 7.27 6.82 10.37
C ASN A 47 7.55 5.75 11.44
N VAL A 48 8.18 4.64 11.04
CA VAL A 48 8.51 3.53 11.96
C VAL A 48 9.62 3.88 12.95
N LEU A 49 10.41 4.94 12.69
CA LEU A 49 11.43 5.40 13.63
C LEU A 49 10.87 6.30 14.75
N GLY A 50 9.67 6.82 14.56
CA GLY A 50 9.01 7.75 15.47
C GLY A 50 7.92 7.10 16.34
N ASP A 51 6.95 7.94 16.72
CA ASP A 51 5.85 7.55 17.60
C ASP A 51 4.53 7.42 16.82
N HIS A 52 3.70 6.48 17.25
CA HIS A 52 2.31 6.34 16.82
C HIS A 52 1.40 6.31 18.05
N GLN A 53 0.39 7.19 18.10
CA GLN A 53 -0.52 7.33 19.24
C GLN A 53 0.21 7.54 20.59
N GLY A 54 1.28 8.35 20.58
CA GLY A 54 2.08 8.67 21.77
C GLY A 54 2.96 7.51 22.29
N LYS A 55 3.13 6.44 21.51
CA LYS A 55 4.03 5.32 21.84
C LYS A 55 5.05 5.11 20.71
N PRO A 56 6.31 4.77 21.03
CA PRO A 56 7.30 4.44 20.01
C PRO A 56 6.85 3.24 19.17
N VAL A 57 6.93 3.37 17.84
CA VAL A 57 6.59 2.28 16.92
C VAL A 57 7.53 1.08 17.13
N ILE A 58 8.83 1.35 17.30
CA ILE A 58 9.85 0.35 17.59
C ILE A 58 10.42 0.63 18.98
N SER A 59 10.20 -0.29 19.91
CA SER A 59 10.83 -0.30 21.23
C SER A 59 11.84 -1.43 21.31
N VAL A 60 13.02 -1.16 21.88
CA VAL A 60 14.09 -2.16 22.05
C VAL A 60 14.49 -2.20 23.52
N SER A 61 14.71 -3.40 24.05
CA SER A 61 15.33 -3.62 25.36
C SER A 61 16.47 -4.64 25.27
N GLY A 62 17.45 -4.53 26.18
CA GLY A 62 18.65 -5.38 26.18
C GLY A 62 19.78 -4.88 25.26
N ALA A 63 19.61 -3.73 24.59
CA ALA A 63 20.64 -3.03 23.83
C ALA A 63 20.44 -1.52 23.92
N GLU A 64 21.53 -0.76 23.78
CA GLU A 64 21.44 0.69 23.57
C GLU A 64 20.82 0.99 22.21
N THR A 65 20.02 2.06 22.16
CA THR A 65 19.41 2.53 20.91
C THR A 65 19.93 3.90 20.53
N ARG A 66 19.98 4.14 19.23
CA ARG A 66 20.45 5.37 18.64
C ARG A 66 19.29 6.35 18.44
N ARG A 67 19.58 7.64 18.51
CA ARG A 67 18.65 8.66 18.04
C ARG A 67 18.75 8.76 16.53
N THR A 68 17.61 8.83 15.87
CA THR A 68 17.51 8.94 14.42
C THR A 68 16.94 10.31 14.05
N SER A 69 17.55 10.98 13.09
CA SER A 69 17.17 12.31 12.60
C SER A 69 16.26 12.27 11.37
N GLY A 70 16.33 11.20 10.57
CA GLY A 70 15.47 11.00 9.41
C GLY A 70 14.23 10.16 9.70
N GLN A 71 13.55 9.74 8.62
CA GLN A 71 12.30 8.98 8.70
C GLN A 71 12.36 7.76 7.80
N LEU A 72 11.84 6.63 8.31
CA LEU A 72 11.51 5.45 7.52
C LEU A 72 10.00 5.31 7.53
N ARG A 73 9.37 5.57 6.39
CA ARG A 73 7.92 5.64 6.28
C ARG A 73 7.37 4.41 5.56
N MET A 74 6.30 3.88 6.12
CA MET A 74 5.46 2.88 5.46
C MET A 74 4.10 3.50 5.15
N SER A 75 3.50 3.09 4.04
CA SER A 75 2.21 3.58 3.57
C SER A 75 1.15 2.48 3.53
N SER A 76 -0.08 2.82 3.90
CA SER A 76 -1.26 2.00 3.68
C SER A 76 -2.00 2.39 2.41
N ILE A 77 -2.93 1.54 1.95
CA ILE A 77 -3.94 1.90 0.95
C ILE A 77 -5.32 1.81 1.61
N ILE A 78 -6.25 2.65 1.17
CA ILE A 78 -7.64 2.61 1.65
C ILE A 78 -8.50 2.11 0.50
N ALA A 79 -9.23 1.01 0.71
CA ALA A 79 -10.26 0.55 -0.21
C ALA A 79 -11.64 0.99 0.27
N THR A 80 -12.58 1.25 -0.64
CA THR A 80 -14.00 1.34 -0.31
C THR A 80 -14.46 0.07 0.41
N GLY A 81 -15.27 0.23 1.45
CA GLY A 81 -15.74 -0.88 2.26
C GLY A 81 -16.64 -1.86 1.48
N PRO A 82 -16.88 -3.06 2.03
CA PRO A 82 -17.63 -4.13 1.37
C PRO A 82 -19.10 -3.77 1.08
N ARG A 83 -19.65 -2.76 1.77
CA ARG A 83 -21.03 -2.25 1.60
C ARG A 83 -21.11 -0.93 0.83
N ALA A 84 -20.00 -0.43 0.29
CA ALA A 84 -20.02 0.79 -0.50
C ALA A 84 -20.65 0.53 -1.87
N ASP A 85 -21.64 1.33 -2.25
CA ASP A 85 -22.21 1.30 -3.59
C ASP A 85 -21.24 1.99 -4.56
N VAL A 86 -20.65 1.22 -5.48
CA VAL A 86 -19.77 1.74 -6.54
C VAL A 86 -20.56 1.69 -7.84
N GLY A 87 -20.90 2.85 -8.39
CA GLY A 87 -21.70 2.97 -9.60
C GLY A 87 -20.86 2.94 -10.89
N LEU A 88 -21.55 2.85 -12.03
CA LEU A 88 -20.90 2.88 -13.34
C LEU A 88 -20.16 4.20 -13.60
N ALA A 89 -20.72 5.32 -13.14
CA ALA A 89 -20.09 6.63 -13.25
C ALA A 89 -18.80 6.74 -12.43
N ASP A 90 -18.77 6.15 -11.22
CA ASP A 90 -17.57 6.12 -10.37
C ASP A 90 -16.46 5.34 -11.06
N VAL A 91 -16.74 4.13 -11.55
CA VAL A 91 -15.77 3.31 -12.28
C VAL A 91 -15.26 4.01 -13.53
N ALA A 92 -16.16 4.59 -14.34
CA ALA A 92 -15.78 5.28 -15.57
C ALA A 92 -14.92 6.52 -15.30
N SER A 93 -15.23 7.29 -14.25
CA SER A 93 -14.44 8.47 -13.89
C SER A 93 -13.10 8.10 -13.26
N ASP A 94 -13.07 7.10 -12.39
CA ASP A 94 -11.85 6.64 -11.71
C ASP A 94 -10.90 5.89 -12.66
N TRP A 95 -11.38 5.33 -13.77
CA TRP A 95 -10.53 4.69 -14.78
C TRP A 95 -9.49 5.64 -15.40
N PHE A 96 -9.81 6.94 -15.48
CA PHE A 96 -8.89 7.96 -16.01
C PHE A 96 -8.05 8.63 -14.93
N ARG A 97 -8.22 8.25 -13.67
CA ARG A 97 -7.52 8.85 -12.53
C ARG A 97 -6.35 7.99 -12.11
N THR A 98 -5.18 8.59 -12.01
CA THR A 98 -3.97 7.93 -11.53
C THR A 98 -3.97 7.72 -10.01
N ASP A 99 -4.76 8.48 -9.24
CA ASP A 99 -4.87 8.37 -7.77
C ASP A 99 -5.92 7.36 -7.28
N ARG A 100 -6.37 6.48 -8.17
CA ARG A 100 -7.44 5.51 -7.94
C ARG A 100 -7.10 4.18 -8.62
N ALA A 101 -7.42 3.07 -7.94
CA ALA A 101 -7.36 1.75 -8.54
C ALA A 101 -8.71 1.05 -8.41
N VAL A 102 -9.34 0.74 -9.54
CA VAL A 102 -10.58 -0.04 -9.59
C VAL A 102 -10.23 -1.52 -9.56
N MET A 103 -10.65 -2.21 -8.51
CA MET A 103 -10.32 -3.62 -8.26
C MET A 103 -11.60 -4.45 -8.14
N PRO A 104 -11.63 -5.70 -8.64
CA PRO A 104 -12.74 -6.62 -8.36
C PRO A 104 -12.96 -6.77 -6.85
N ARG A 105 -14.20 -6.66 -6.36
CA ARG A 105 -14.49 -6.63 -4.91
C ARG A 105 -14.05 -7.92 -4.21
N ASP A 106 -14.14 -9.06 -4.89
CA ASP A 106 -13.68 -10.37 -4.43
C ASP A 106 -12.17 -10.49 -4.26
N SER A 107 -11.38 -9.72 -5.03
CA SER A 107 -9.92 -9.64 -4.87
C SER A 107 -9.49 -8.92 -3.58
N VAL A 108 -10.33 -8.01 -3.08
CA VAL A 108 -10.08 -7.22 -1.85
C VAL A 108 -10.77 -7.84 -0.65
N PHE A 109 -11.98 -8.38 -0.84
CA PHE A 109 -12.81 -9.02 0.17
C PHE A 109 -13.22 -10.42 -0.33
N PRO A 110 -12.41 -11.47 -0.04
CA PRO A 110 -12.70 -12.82 -0.50
C PRO A 110 -14.11 -13.27 -0.08
N PRO A 111 -14.91 -13.85 -0.99
CA PRO A 111 -16.28 -14.23 -0.67
C PRO A 111 -16.32 -15.29 0.43
N GLY A 112 -17.25 -15.13 1.38
CA GLY A 112 -17.51 -16.12 2.44
C GLY A 112 -16.87 -15.83 3.80
N LYS A 113 -16.06 -14.78 3.93
CA LYS A 113 -15.52 -14.33 5.23
C LYS A 113 -16.31 -13.17 5.81
N SER A 114 -16.50 -13.17 7.13
CA SER A 114 -17.06 -12.01 7.82
C SER A 114 -16.03 -10.87 7.91
N ASP A 115 -16.50 -9.62 8.07
CA ASP A 115 -15.62 -8.46 8.32
C ASP A 115 -14.67 -8.72 9.51
N LYS A 116 -15.20 -9.36 10.56
CA LYS A 116 -14.44 -9.72 11.77
C LYS A 116 -13.34 -10.76 11.49
N GLU A 117 -13.64 -11.80 10.72
CA GLU A 117 -12.67 -12.84 10.36
C GLU A 117 -11.54 -12.28 9.48
N THR A 118 -11.87 -11.34 8.59
CA THR A 118 -10.89 -10.65 7.74
C THR A 118 -9.96 -9.79 8.58
N GLU A 119 -10.50 -9.07 9.56
CA GLU A 119 -9.70 -8.27 10.48
C GLU A 119 -8.78 -9.12 11.35
N GLU A 120 -9.29 -10.23 11.93
CA GLU A 120 -8.48 -11.17 12.70
C GLU A 120 -7.34 -11.76 11.87
N HIS A 121 -7.60 -12.11 10.60
CA HIS A 121 -6.59 -12.59 9.68
C HIS A 121 -5.52 -11.53 9.38
N ASN A 122 -5.92 -10.28 9.14
CA ASN A 122 -5.00 -9.18 8.88
C ASN A 122 -4.10 -8.88 10.08
N ILE A 123 -4.65 -8.92 11.30
CA ILE A 123 -3.89 -8.75 12.55
C ILE A 123 -2.87 -9.89 12.72
N ALA A 124 -3.27 -11.13 12.43
CA ALA A 124 -2.38 -12.28 12.49
C ALA A 124 -1.23 -12.18 11.48
N GLU A 125 -1.53 -11.81 10.23
CA GLU A 125 -0.52 -11.58 9.19
C GLU A 125 0.41 -10.41 9.54
N MET A 126 -0.11 -9.34 10.14
CA MET A 126 0.73 -8.23 10.61
C MET A 126 1.66 -8.67 11.75
N THR A 127 1.16 -9.46 12.69
CA THR A 127 1.98 -10.04 13.77
C THR A 127 3.11 -10.89 13.21
N LYS A 128 2.80 -11.76 12.23
CA LYS A 128 3.80 -12.59 11.54
C LYS A 128 4.83 -11.75 10.75
N SER A 129 4.39 -10.66 10.13
CA SER A 129 5.26 -9.70 9.44
C SER A 129 6.23 -9.02 10.40
N GLN A 130 5.73 -8.54 11.55
CA GLN A 130 6.55 -7.94 12.61
C GLN A 130 7.59 -8.92 13.19
N ASP A 131 7.19 -10.16 13.41
CA ASP A 131 8.09 -11.23 13.86
C ASP A 131 9.18 -11.54 12.83
N SER A 132 8.82 -11.61 11.56
CA SER A 132 9.76 -11.91 10.47
C SER A 132 10.73 -10.75 10.26
N ALA A 133 10.25 -9.51 10.33
CA ALA A 133 11.08 -8.31 10.31
C ALA A 133 12.07 -8.28 11.48
N THR A 134 11.61 -8.63 12.69
CA THR A 134 12.47 -8.71 13.88
C THR A 134 13.56 -9.77 13.72
N ARG A 135 13.19 -10.98 13.26
CA ARG A 135 14.16 -12.05 13.00
C ARG A 135 15.17 -11.66 11.93
N ALA A 136 14.72 -11.10 10.81
CA ALA A 136 15.58 -10.67 9.71
C ALA A 136 16.58 -9.59 10.16
N ALA A 137 16.11 -8.58 10.92
CA ALA A 137 16.96 -7.51 11.42
C ALA A 137 17.99 -8.01 12.45
N LEU A 138 17.57 -8.82 13.42
CA LEU A 138 18.51 -9.39 14.41
C LEU A 138 19.52 -10.34 13.75
N ALA A 139 19.09 -11.15 12.78
CA ALA A 139 19.98 -12.00 12.00
C ALA A 139 20.98 -11.19 11.17
N TYR A 140 20.55 -10.09 10.53
CA TYR A 140 21.43 -9.15 9.82
C TYR A 140 22.50 -8.55 10.75
N LEU A 141 22.12 -8.21 11.98
CA LEU A 141 23.00 -7.61 12.99
C LEU A 141 23.82 -8.63 13.80
N HIS A 142 23.68 -9.92 13.51
CA HIS A 142 24.29 -11.00 14.29
C HIS A 142 23.93 -10.92 15.80
N ARG A 143 22.69 -10.57 16.11
CA ARG A 143 22.15 -10.48 17.48
C ARG A 143 21.18 -11.61 17.77
N SER A 144 21.21 -12.09 19.02
CA SER A 144 20.28 -13.11 19.50
C SER A 144 18.99 -12.48 20.02
N PRO A 145 17.81 -13.03 19.68
CA PRO A 145 16.53 -12.65 20.31
C PRO A 145 16.47 -12.93 21.82
N LYS A 146 17.46 -13.63 22.39
CA LYS A 146 17.60 -13.81 23.84
C LYS A 146 18.16 -12.57 24.52
N ASP A 147 19.05 -11.84 23.84
CA ASP A 147 19.78 -10.71 24.40
C ASP A 147 19.09 -9.38 24.06
N VAL A 148 18.50 -9.28 22.87
CA VAL A 148 17.80 -8.09 22.39
C VAL A 148 16.33 -8.41 22.15
N LYS A 149 15.44 -7.69 22.83
CA LYS A 149 14.00 -7.78 22.63
C LYS A 149 13.52 -6.57 21.86
N VAL A 150 12.77 -6.82 20.79
CA VAL A 150 12.14 -5.78 19.96
C VAL A 150 10.64 -5.93 20.08
N THR A 151 9.95 -4.81 20.30
CA THR A 151 8.49 -4.72 20.29
C THR A 151 8.07 -3.73 19.21
N LEU A 152 7.25 -4.19 18.27
CA LEU A 152 6.67 -3.40 17.19
C LEU A 152 5.22 -3.07 17.52
N ARG A 153 4.79 -1.81 17.29
CA ARG A 153 3.47 -1.30 17.69
C ARG A 153 2.78 -0.57 16.53
N LEU A 154 2.26 -1.33 15.57
CA LEU A 154 1.42 -0.84 14.46
C LEU A 154 0.48 -1.94 13.95
N ALA A 155 -0.12 -2.71 14.85
CA ALA A 155 -1.02 -3.80 14.46
C ALA A 155 -2.31 -3.30 13.77
N ASP A 156 -2.64 -2.02 13.94
CA ASP A 156 -3.83 -1.34 13.43
C ASP A 156 -3.63 -0.66 12.07
N ILE A 157 -2.41 -0.62 11.53
CA ILE A 157 -2.13 -0.10 10.19
C ILE A 157 -2.11 -1.27 9.20
N GLY A 158 -2.99 -1.23 8.19
CA GLY A 158 -3.32 -2.40 7.36
C GLY A 158 -2.15 -3.15 6.70
N GLY A 159 -2.25 -4.48 6.72
CA GLY A 159 -1.54 -5.47 5.89
C GLY A 159 -0.03 -5.65 6.14
N PRO A 160 0.54 -6.86 5.94
CA PRO A 160 1.93 -7.19 6.30
C PRO A 160 3.02 -6.47 5.47
N SER A 161 2.64 -5.58 4.54
CA SER A 161 3.51 -4.92 3.56
C SER A 161 4.56 -3.93 4.13
N ALA A 162 4.59 -3.82 5.46
CA ALA A 162 5.51 -3.01 6.25
C ALA A 162 6.79 -3.74 6.68
N GLY A 163 6.88 -5.05 6.44
CA GLY A 163 7.93 -5.92 6.97
C GLY A 163 9.34 -5.38 6.71
N LEU A 164 9.65 -5.00 5.47
CA LEU A 164 10.95 -4.39 5.13
C LEU A 164 11.23 -3.13 5.95
N MET A 165 10.25 -2.24 6.07
CA MET A 165 10.42 -0.96 6.77
C MET A 165 10.64 -1.17 8.26
N PHE A 166 9.94 -2.11 8.90
CA PHE A 166 10.23 -2.49 10.28
C PHE A 166 11.64 -3.03 10.45
N ALA A 167 12.09 -3.92 9.58
CA ALA A 167 13.42 -4.49 9.66
C ALA A 167 14.51 -3.41 9.53
N LEU A 168 14.35 -2.48 8.57
CA LEU A 168 15.24 -1.33 8.42
C LEU A 168 15.22 -0.41 9.64
N GLY A 169 14.04 -0.17 10.24
CA GLY A 169 13.93 0.64 11.44
C GLY A 169 14.63 0.01 12.66
N ILE A 170 14.60 -1.32 12.78
CA ILE A 170 15.34 -2.05 13.82
C ILE A 170 16.85 -1.93 13.57
N VAL A 171 17.30 -2.12 12.32
CA VAL A 171 18.71 -1.94 11.94
C VAL A 171 19.19 -0.52 12.25
N ASP A 172 18.40 0.49 11.91
CA ASP A 172 18.76 1.89 12.14
C ASP A 172 18.86 2.23 13.64
N LYS A 173 17.89 1.77 14.45
CA LYS A 173 17.91 2.00 15.90
C LYS A 173 19.07 1.29 16.62
N LEU A 174 19.50 0.13 16.14
CA LEU A 174 20.55 -0.67 16.78
C LEU A 174 21.96 -0.36 16.28
N ASP A 175 22.13 -0.12 14.98
CA ASP A 175 23.44 0.01 14.33
C ASP A 175 23.57 1.26 13.45
N GLY A 176 22.47 1.74 12.89
CA GLY A 176 22.47 2.88 11.98
C GLY A 176 23.15 2.55 10.65
N ASP A 177 24.06 3.42 10.22
CA ASP A 177 24.92 3.17 9.05
C ASP A 177 26.17 2.32 9.37
N GLY A 178 26.38 1.95 10.64
CA GLY A 178 27.58 1.25 11.12
C GLY A 178 28.84 2.13 11.25
N ARG A 179 28.71 3.45 11.05
CA ARG A 179 29.77 4.46 11.18
C ARG A 179 29.45 5.53 12.23
N GLY A 180 28.35 5.36 12.94
CA GLY A 180 27.87 6.33 13.93
C GLY A 180 26.88 7.36 13.38
N GLY A 181 26.42 7.21 12.13
CA GLY A 181 25.32 7.98 11.54
C GLY A 181 24.02 7.17 11.44
N ASP A 182 22.97 7.83 10.94
CA ASP A 182 21.68 7.20 10.67
C ASP A 182 21.68 6.53 9.29
N LEU A 183 20.97 5.42 9.17
CA LEU A 183 20.77 4.73 7.90
C LEU A 183 20.04 5.62 6.90
N THR A 184 19.17 6.50 7.38
CA THR A 184 18.42 7.46 6.57
C THR A 184 19.25 8.65 6.08
N GLY A 185 20.40 8.92 6.71
CA GLY A 185 21.17 10.14 6.48
C GLY A 185 20.34 11.42 6.61
N GLY A 186 19.36 11.45 7.52
CA GLY A 186 18.47 12.58 7.76
C GLY A 186 17.33 12.77 6.75
N ARG A 187 17.14 11.84 5.79
CA ARG A 187 16.09 11.94 4.75
C ARG A 187 14.78 11.32 5.20
N THR A 188 13.71 11.72 4.51
CA THR A 188 12.45 10.99 4.50
C THR A 188 12.50 9.91 3.42
N ILE A 189 12.54 8.65 3.84
CA ILE A 189 12.58 7.48 2.96
C ILE A 189 11.28 6.71 3.14
N GLY A 190 10.50 6.59 2.08
CA GLY A 190 9.36 5.69 1.99
C GLY A 190 9.79 4.31 1.53
N GLY A 191 8.92 3.33 1.67
CA GLY A 191 9.13 2.04 1.05
C GLY A 191 8.06 1.01 1.38
N THR A 192 8.14 -0.11 0.68
CA THR A 192 7.23 -1.24 0.90
C THR A 192 7.93 -2.55 0.59
N GLY A 193 7.36 -3.64 1.09
CA GLY A 193 7.89 -4.99 0.88
C GLY A 193 7.54 -5.88 2.07
N THR A 194 7.08 -7.10 1.79
CA THR A 194 7.12 -8.13 2.82
C THR A 194 8.57 -8.50 3.11
N ILE A 195 8.83 -9.14 4.24
CA ILE A 195 10.15 -9.65 4.56
C ILE A 195 10.06 -11.04 5.18
N GLU A 196 10.87 -11.94 4.67
CA GLU A 196 11.06 -13.27 5.25
C GLU A 196 12.15 -13.25 6.33
N PRO A 197 12.18 -14.20 7.27
CA PRO A 197 13.18 -14.23 8.35
C PRO A 197 14.65 -14.29 7.87
N ASP A 198 14.90 -14.75 6.64
CA ASP A 198 16.22 -14.78 6.02
C ASP A 198 16.64 -13.41 5.43
N GLY A 199 15.73 -12.44 5.43
CA GLY A 199 15.92 -11.11 4.89
C GLY A 199 15.49 -10.95 3.43
N THR A 200 14.88 -11.97 2.80
CA THR A 200 14.34 -11.85 1.43
C THR A 200 13.14 -10.90 1.42
N VAL A 201 13.09 -9.98 0.45
CA VAL A 201 11.98 -9.04 0.26
C VAL A 201 11.01 -9.58 -0.78
N GLY A 202 9.73 -9.64 -0.41
CA GLY A 202 8.66 -10.10 -1.29
C GLY A 202 7.76 -8.97 -1.81
N PRO A 203 6.90 -9.30 -2.79
CA PRO A 203 5.99 -8.35 -3.41
C PRO A 203 4.85 -7.93 -2.48
N VAL A 204 4.19 -6.84 -2.83
CA VAL A 204 3.05 -6.28 -2.08
C VAL A 204 1.97 -5.77 -3.03
N GLY A 205 0.73 -5.63 -2.54
CA GLY A 205 -0.33 -4.96 -3.29
C GLY A 205 -0.21 -3.43 -3.26
N GLY A 206 -0.67 -2.80 -4.35
CA GLY A 206 -0.94 -1.36 -4.44
C GLY A 206 0.30 -0.49 -4.45
N VAL A 207 1.40 -0.93 -5.07
CA VAL A 207 2.66 -0.16 -5.13
C VAL A 207 2.48 1.26 -5.69
N PRO A 208 1.71 1.51 -6.77
CA PRO A 208 1.58 2.85 -7.33
C PRO A 208 0.91 3.82 -6.35
N LEU A 209 -0.16 3.36 -5.68
CA LEU A 209 -0.87 4.15 -4.66
C LEU A 209 0.02 4.44 -3.43
N LYS A 210 0.92 3.51 -3.09
CA LYS A 210 1.88 3.68 -1.99
C LYS A 210 2.98 4.68 -2.33
N VAL A 211 3.50 4.62 -3.56
CA VAL A 211 4.46 5.60 -4.09
C VAL A 211 3.85 7.00 -4.06
N GLN A 212 2.60 7.16 -4.49
CA GLN A 212 1.89 8.43 -4.39
C GLN A 212 1.67 8.89 -2.93
N ALA A 213 1.31 7.98 -2.03
CA ALA A 213 1.12 8.31 -0.61
C ALA A 213 2.40 8.87 0.02
N GLU A 214 3.53 8.21 -0.20
CA GLU A 214 4.83 8.65 0.31
C GLU A 214 5.32 9.92 -0.39
N GLY A 215 5.04 10.07 -1.68
CA GLY A 215 5.35 11.28 -2.44
C GLY A 215 4.62 12.51 -1.94
N ARG A 216 3.31 12.36 -1.67
CA ARG A 216 2.48 13.39 -1.02
C ARG A 216 3.08 13.82 0.33
N ASP A 217 3.64 12.88 1.07
CA ASP A 217 4.16 13.10 2.43
C ASP A 217 5.68 13.39 2.44
N GLY A 218 6.26 13.71 1.27
CA GLY A 218 7.59 14.29 1.14
C GLY A 218 8.75 13.30 1.12
N ALA A 219 8.50 12.02 0.82
CA ALA A 219 9.57 11.05 0.65
C ALA A 219 10.40 11.36 -0.61
N ALA A 220 11.70 11.59 -0.43
CA ALA A 220 12.63 11.81 -1.54
C ALA A 220 13.08 10.50 -2.20
N VAL A 221 12.93 9.39 -1.48
CA VAL A 221 13.37 8.06 -1.87
C VAL A 221 12.28 7.07 -1.52
N PHE A 222 12.06 6.08 -2.39
CA PHE A 222 11.14 4.99 -2.13
C PHE A 222 11.80 3.64 -2.44
N LEU A 223 11.83 2.75 -1.44
CA LEU A 223 12.31 1.37 -1.62
C LEU A 223 11.20 0.49 -2.20
N VAL A 224 11.46 -0.18 -3.32
CA VAL A 224 10.49 -0.98 -4.06
C VAL A 224 11.00 -2.43 -4.18
N PRO A 225 10.18 -3.47 -3.91
CA PRO A 225 10.54 -4.83 -4.30
C PRO A 225 10.90 -4.88 -5.78
N LYS A 226 12.07 -5.42 -6.14
CA LYS A 226 12.64 -5.31 -7.49
C LYS A 226 11.69 -5.78 -8.60
N ALA A 227 10.88 -6.80 -8.32
CA ALA A 227 9.89 -7.34 -9.25
C ALA A 227 8.77 -6.34 -9.61
N GLN A 228 8.60 -5.26 -8.83
CA GLN A 228 7.53 -4.28 -8.96
C GLN A 228 8.04 -2.88 -9.35
N CYS A 229 9.30 -2.76 -9.82
CA CYS A 229 9.83 -1.48 -10.28
C CYS A 229 8.99 -0.85 -11.40
N GLU A 230 8.55 -1.64 -12.38
CA GLU A 230 7.75 -1.12 -13.49
C GLU A 230 6.37 -0.61 -13.02
N GLU A 231 5.76 -1.30 -12.06
CA GLU A 231 4.52 -0.87 -11.40
C GLU A 231 4.73 0.45 -10.64
N ALA A 232 5.86 0.60 -9.92
CA ALA A 232 6.18 1.81 -9.17
C ALA A 232 6.47 3.03 -10.04
N LYS A 233 7.15 2.85 -11.18
CA LYS A 233 7.53 3.95 -12.10
C LYS A 233 6.35 4.73 -12.64
N GLY A 234 5.23 4.05 -12.91
CA GLY A 234 4.06 4.66 -13.54
C GLY A 234 3.48 5.84 -12.76
N GLU A 235 3.68 5.85 -11.43
CA GLU A 235 3.04 6.81 -10.52
C GLU A 235 4.03 7.54 -9.60
N ALA A 236 5.33 7.44 -9.90
CA ALA A 236 6.35 8.13 -9.12
C ALA A 236 6.33 9.63 -9.39
N PRO A 237 6.21 10.49 -8.34
CA PRO A 237 6.30 11.92 -8.53
C PRO A 237 7.70 12.34 -8.98
N GLU A 238 7.77 13.46 -9.70
CA GLU A 238 9.04 13.98 -10.19
C GLU A 238 10.05 14.19 -9.05
N GLY A 239 11.29 13.75 -9.28
CA GLY A 239 12.37 13.86 -8.32
C GLY A 239 12.41 12.79 -7.23
N MET A 240 11.38 11.93 -7.10
CA MET A 240 11.44 10.77 -6.21
C MET A 240 12.38 9.71 -6.78
N ARG A 241 13.32 9.24 -5.96
CA ARG A 241 14.22 8.14 -6.34
C ARG A 241 13.64 6.79 -5.95
N LEU A 242 13.27 5.99 -6.94
CA LEU A 242 12.88 4.59 -6.74
C LEU A 242 14.12 3.69 -6.66
N ILE A 243 14.29 2.94 -5.58
CA ILE A 243 15.40 2.02 -5.39
C ILE A 243 14.88 0.57 -5.35
N PRO A 244 15.28 -0.31 -6.29
CA PRO A 244 14.92 -1.71 -6.26
C PRO A 244 15.63 -2.43 -5.11
N VAL A 245 14.89 -3.29 -4.42
CA VAL A 245 15.41 -4.18 -3.39
C VAL A 245 14.92 -5.61 -3.58
N VAL A 246 15.80 -6.57 -3.37
CA VAL A 246 15.52 -8.02 -3.33
C VAL A 246 15.59 -8.56 -1.91
N GLY A 247 16.17 -7.80 -0.97
CA GLY A 247 16.37 -8.21 0.41
C GLY A 247 16.71 -7.05 1.37
N LEU A 248 16.95 -7.41 2.63
CA LEU A 248 17.35 -6.46 3.67
C LEU A 248 18.78 -5.98 3.47
N ARG A 249 19.70 -6.86 3.06
CA ARG A 249 21.13 -6.54 2.94
C ARG A 249 21.39 -5.46 1.88
N ASP A 250 20.76 -5.60 0.73
CA ASP A 250 20.81 -4.66 -0.39
C ASP A 250 20.03 -3.38 -0.12
N ALA A 251 18.91 -3.44 0.62
CA ALA A 251 18.24 -2.25 1.10
C ALA A 251 19.17 -1.42 2.01
N VAL A 252 19.77 -2.06 3.03
CA VAL A 252 20.73 -1.40 3.93
C VAL A 252 21.94 -0.88 3.16
N ALA A 253 22.51 -1.67 2.24
CA ALA A 253 23.64 -1.24 1.42
C ALA A 253 23.30 -0.03 0.55
N SER A 254 22.12 0.01 -0.05
CA SER A 254 21.64 1.13 -0.86
C SER A 254 21.46 2.39 -0.03
N LEU A 255 20.91 2.28 1.18
CA LEU A 255 20.75 3.42 2.07
C LEU A 255 22.10 3.96 2.58
N LYS A 256 23.04 3.09 2.95
CA LYS A 256 24.42 3.47 3.30
C LYS A 256 25.14 4.16 2.13
N ALA A 257 24.99 3.63 0.92
CA ALA A 257 25.55 4.24 -0.29
C ALA A 257 24.91 5.61 -0.55
N LEU A 258 23.59 5.75 -0.41
CA LEU A 258 22.89 7.02 -0.58
C LEU A 258 23.38 8.08 0.42
N SER A 259 23.50 7.73 1.69
CA SER A 259 23.98 8.62 2.76
C SER A 259 25.41 9.14 2.49
N SER A 260 26.26 8.30 1.89
CA SER A 260 27.65 8.64 1.54
C SER A 260 27.83 9.24 0.13
N GLY A 261 26.75 9.54 -0.60
CA GLY A 261 26.82 10.08 -1.97
C GLY A 261 27.27 9.06 -3.02
N GLY A 262 27.25 7.77 -2.69
CA GLY A 262 27.58 6.68 -3.60
C GLY A 262 26.49 6.43 -4.65
N ARG A 263 26.81 5.56 -5.62
CA ARG A 263 25.85 5.10 -6.63
C ARG A 263 24.88 4.10 -5.99
N VAL A 264 23.58 4.35 -6.17
CA VAL A 264 22.52 3.40 -5.79
C VAL A 264 21.74 2.95 -7.03
N PRO A 265 21.27 1.69 -7.05
CA PRO A 265 20.38 1.22 -8.10
C PRO A 265 19.16 2.12 -8.26
N ALA A 266 18.62 2.15 -9.47
CA ALA A 266 17.37 2.80 -9.77
C ALA A 266 16.46 1.78 -10.48
N CYS A 267 15.16 1.90 -10.22
CA CYS A 267 14.18 1.50 -11.20
C CYS A 267 14.40 2.46 -12.40
#